data_AF-A0A7S2WSM4-F1
#
_entry.id   AF-A0A7S2WSM4-F1
#
_cell.length_a   1.000
_cell.length_b   1.000
_cell.length_c   1.000
_cell.angle_alpha   90.00
_cell.angle_beta   90.00
_cell.angle_gamma   90.00
#
_symmetry.space_group_name_H-M   'P 1'
#
loop_
_entity.id
_entity.type
_entity.pdbx_description
1 polymer ?
#
loop_
_entity_poly.entity_id
_entity_poly.type
_entity_poly.pdbx_seq_one_letter_code
_entity_poly.pdbx_strand_id
1 'polypeptide(L)'
;ELNGWRGGRLSHWMVGQLIRSALPVTLLSSCGSLIGNRLILSGCCGTRRYFASMSEHARKRPRVASASSVVGSRKICLTSQEGELFKTLLAVREENKLDTQLRVAGGWVRDKLLGRESNDIDIALNDMTGIAFAELVNEHLKGVGKEIHRIGVVKANPEQSKHLETAAMTVSGLMVDFVNLRSEEYDSDSRIPLVRFGTPTDDACRRDFTVNSLFYNINTSEVEDFTGNGMKDLDEKRIRTPLPPIKTFQDDPLRMLRAIRFASRFQFSLDEEIMRALKEPEILEALKTKISRERVGLEFQKMIASSNALHAVKELGKNDLLRIVMRYPTDGLEDRIDSLETKQCIAALDA
;
A
#
# COMPACT_ATOMS: atom_id res chain seq x y z
N GLU A 1 26.94 8.27 26.75
CA GLU A 1 25.60 8.11 27.35
C GLU A 1 24.76 7.25 26.41
N LEU A 2 24.67 5.96 26.70
CA LEU A 2 23.94 4.94 25.96
C LEU A 2 22.58 4.76 26.64
N ASN A 3 21.49 5.15 25.99
CA ASN A 3 20.14 4.81 26.44
C ASN A 3 19.60 3.63 25.60
N GLY A 4 19.94 2.42 26.05
CA GLY A 4 19.31 1.17 25.62
C GLY A 4 17.90 1.05 26.20
N TRP A 5 16.92 0.91 25.31
CA TRP A 5 15.50 0.88 25.66
C TRP A 5 15.06 -0.55 26.04
N ARG A 6 14.28 -0.67 27.12
CA ARG A 6 13.87 -1.95 27.73
C ARG A 6 12.72 -2.62 26.96
N GLY A 7 13.04 -3.63 26.15
CA GLY A 7 12.09 -4.46 25.37
C GLY A 7 11.22 -5.45 26.17
N GLY A 8 10.79 -5.11 27.38
CA GLY A 8 10.03 -6.03 28.26
C GLY A 8 8.51 -5.85 28.28
N ARG A 9 7.96 -4.76 27.73
CA ARG A 9 6.52 -4.42 27.89
C ARG A 9 5.64 -4.71 26.68
N LEU A 10 6.21 -4.99 25.51
CA LEU A 10 5.43 -5.26 24.29
C LEU A 10 4.84 -6.68 24.24
N SER A 11 5.50 -7.69 24.81
CA SER A 11 5.04 -9.09 24.74
C SER A 11 3.72 -9.30 25.50
N HIS A 12 3.62 -8.78 26.73
CA HIS A 12 2.40 -8.85 27.54
C HIS A 12 1.23 -8.07 26.91
N TRP A 13 1.51 -6.93 26.28
CA TRP A 13 0.48 -6.13 25.61
C TRP A 13 -0.03 -6.79 24.32
N MET A 14 0.87 -7.40 23.52
CA MET A 14 0.52 -8.15 22.31
C MET A 14 -0.33 -9.40 22.63
N VAL A 15 0.03 -10.16 23.66
CA VAL A 15 -0.77 -11.31 24.12
C VAL A 15 -2.14 -10.86 24.63
N GLY A 16 -2.21 -9.73 25.35
CA GLY A 16 -3.47 -9.15 25.81
C GLY A 16 -4.42 -8.71 24.68
N GLN A 17 -3.90 -8.20 23.55
CA GLN A 17 -4.68 -7.82 22.37
C GLN A 17 -5.21 -9.04 21.59
N LEU A 18 -4.40 -10.11 21.48
CA LEU A 18 -4.82 -11.38 20.88
C LEU A 18 -5.92 -12.07 21.69
N ILE A 19 -5.85 -12.00 23.03
CA ILE A 19 -6.89 -12.58 23.91
C ILE A 19 -8.19 -11.77 23.88
N ARG A 20 -8.13 -10.43 23.80
CA ARG A 20 -9.33 -9.57 23.74
C ARG A 20 -10.08 -9.65 22.41
N SER A 21 -9.42 -10.01 21.32
CA SER A 21 -10.05 -10.21 20.01
C SER A 21 -10.65 -11.62 19.82
N ALA A 22 -10.41 -12.54 20.76
CA ALA A 22 -10.81 -13.95 20.69
C ALA A 22 -12.00 -14.33 21.59
N LEU A 23 -12.64 -13.39 22.28
CA LEU A 23 -13.80 -13.67 23.14
C LEU A 23 -15.10 -13.12 22.53
N PRO A 24 -16.02 -13.98 22.06
CA PRO A 24 -17.39 -13.58 21.82
C PRO A 24 -18.12 -13.47 23.16
N VAL A 25 -18.47 -12.24 23.56
CA VAL A 25 -19.49 -12.02 24.59
C VAL A 25 -20.85 -12.28 23.94
N THR A 26 -21.42 -13.46 24.15
CA THR A 26 -22.85 -13.69 24.44
C THR A 26 -23.18 -15.19 24.57
N LEU A 27 -23.38 -15.64 25.82
CA LEU A 27 -24.33 -16.70 26.23
C LEU A 27 -25.69 -15.99 26.46
N LEU A 28 -26.92 -16.53 26.36
CA LEU A 28 -27.45 -17.89 26.34
C LEU A 28 -28.93 -17.89 25.90
N SER A 29 -29.42 -19.11 25.61
CA SER A 29 -30.81 -19.58 25.41
C SER A 29 -31.40 -19.41 24.00
N SER A 30 -31.90 -20.44 23.33
CA SER A 30 -32.71 -21.56 23.82
C SER A 30 -32.50 -22.85 22.99
N CYS A 31 -32.82 -23.98 23.63
CA CYS A 31 -32.75 -25.35 23.14
C CYS A 31 -33.67 -25.63 21.94
N GLY A 32 -33.28 -26.60 21.10
CA GLY A 32 -34.16 -27.17 20.08
C GLY A 32 -33.46 -28.21 19.20
N SER A 33 -33.50 -29.45 19.65
CA SER A 33 -33.05 -30.70 19.01
C SER A 33 -33.51 -30.87 17.56
N LEU A 34 -32.73 -31.56 16.70
CA LEU A 34 -33.12 -32.74 15.89
C LEU A 34 -32.10 -33.09 14.78
N ILE A 35 -31.44 -34.25 14.97
CA ILE A 35 -31.27 -35.38 14.02
C ILE A 35 -30.84 -35.11 12.55
N GLY A 36 -29.58 -35.47 12.26
CA GLY A 36 -29.14 -36.46 11.26
C GLY A 36 -29.60 -36.37 9.80
N ASN A 37 -28.63 -36.23 8.86
CA ASN A 37 -28.41 -37.22 7.80
C ASN A 37 -27.13 -36.96 6.97
N ARG A 38 -26.76 -38.01 6.23
CA ARG A 38 -25.45 -38.42 5.72
C ARG A 38 -25.45 -38.38 4.18
N LEU A 39 -24.24 -38.45 3.57
CA LEU A 39 -23.92 -38.92 2.18
C LEU A 39 -24.27 -37.92 1.04
N ILE A 40 -23.51 -37.74 -0.07
CA ILE A 40 -22.86 -38.67 -1.03
C ILE A 40 -21.71 -37.98 -1.83
N LEU A 41 -20.70 -38.77 -2.21
CA LEU A 41 -19.59 -38.55 -3.17
C LEU A 41 -20.02 -38.64 -4.66
N SER A 42 -19.40 -37.86 -5.55
CA SER A 42 -19.00 -38.24 -6.94
C SER A 42 -18.21 -37.07 -7.57
N GLY A 43 -17.17 -37.21 -8.40
CA GLY A 43 -16.57 -38.36 -9.09
C GLY A 43 -16.47 -38.11 -10.60
N CYS A 44 -15.27 -38.33 -11.17
CA CYS A 44 -14.87 -38.40 -12.61
C CYS A 44 -14.54 -37.09 -13.37
N CYS A 45 -13.50 -36.92 -14.22
CA CYS A 45 -12.37 -37.68 -14.82
C CYS A 45 -12.39 -37.48 -16.36
N GLY A 46 -11.22 -37.22 -16.99
CA GLY A 46 -11.00 -37.36 -18.45
C GLY A 46 -10.12 -36.25 -19.08
N THR A 47 -8.78 -36.29 -19.03
CA THR A 47 -7.78 -36.86 -19.98
C THR A 47 -7.60 -36.23 -21.39
N ARG A 48 -6.44 -35.56 -21.53
CA ARG A 48 -5.41 -35.57 -22.62
C ARG A 48 -5.79 -35.38 -24.10
N ARG A 49 -5.04 -34.50 -24.78
CA ARG A 49 -4.20 -34.85 -25.94
C ARG A 49 -3.03 -33.87 -26.17
N TYR A 50 -1.87 -34.48 -26.46
CA TYR A 50 -0.62 -33.87 -26.93
C TYR A 50 -0.74 -33.47 -28.41
N PHE A 51 -0.07 -32.39 -28.80
CA PHE A 51 0.59 -32.26 -30.11
C PHE A 51 1.84 -31.38 -29.96
N ALA A 52 2.96 -31.86 -30.49
CA ALA A 52 4.22 -31.15 -30.59
C ALA A 52 4.51 -30.87 -32.07
N SER A 53 5.01 -29.67 -32.40
CA SER A 53 6.14 -29.50 -33.33
C SER A 53 6.62 -28.03 -33.36
N MET A 54 7.94 -27.92 -33.46
CA MET A 54 8.79 -26.76 -33.80
C MET A 54 8.33 -26.11 -35.12
N SER A 55 8.66 -24.90 -35.56
CA SER A 55 9.74 -23.89 -35.40
C SER A 55 9.13 -22.54 -35.88
N GLU A 56 9.63 -21.34 -35.58
CA GLU A 56 10.67 -20.64 -36.36
C GLU A 56 10.91 -19.25 -35.76
N HIS A 57 12.15 -18.77 -35.85
CA HIS A 57 12.62 -17.51 -35.31
C HIS A 57 12.07 -16.28 -36.06
N ALA A 58 11.45 -15.35 -35.33
CA ALA A 58 11.39 -13.95 -35.74
C ALA A 58 11.48 -13.03 -34.52
N ARG A 59 12.67 -12.45 -34.30
CA ARG A 59 12.92 -11.40 -33.32
C ARG A 59 12.08 -10.17 -33.66
N LYS A 60 10.92 -10.00 -33.02
CA LYS A 60 10.20 -8.72 -32.98
C LYS A 60 10.55 -8.01 -31.69
N ARG A 61 11.23 -6.87 -31.81
CA ARG A 61 11.40 -5.90 -30.72
C ARG A 61 10.01 -5.52 -30.20
N PRO A 62 9.75 -5.50 -28.88
CA PRO A 62 8.46 -5.07 -28.38
C PRO A 62 8.27 -3.60 -28.74
N ARG A 63 7.19 -3.30 -29.49
CA ARG A 63 6.72 -1.93 -29.68
C ARG A 63 6.26 -1.42 -28.33
N VAL A 64 6.86 -0.32 -27.87
CA VAL A 64 6.36 0.48 -26.75
C VAL A 64 4.94 0.91 -27.11
N ALA A 65 3.95 0.37 -26.42
CA ALA A 65 2.56 0.77 -26.60
C ALA A 65 2.41 2.20 -26.08
N SER A 66 1.86 3.09 -26.90
CA SER A 66 1.48 4.43 -26.50
C SER A 66 0.43 4.35 -25.38
N ALA A 67 0.75 4.89 -24.21
CA ALA A 67 -0.14 4.93 -23.06
C ALA A 67 -1.39 5.77 -23.38
N SER A 68 -2.53 5.12 -23.64
CA SER A 68 -3.84 5.79 -23.61
C SER A 68 -4.42 5.62 -22.21
N SER A 69 -4.62 6.72 -21.49
CA SER A 69 -5.37 6.73 -20.23
C SER A 69 -6.80 6.24 -20.49
N VAL A 70 -7.22 5.19 -19.80
CA VAL A 70 -8.63 4.78 -19.80
C VAL A 70 -9.34 5.69 -18.80
N VAL A 71 -10.16 6.62 -19.30
CA VAL A 71 -11.01 7.49 -18.47
C VAL A 71 -12.14 6.64 -17.91
N GLY A 72 -12.07 6.33 -16.61
CA GLY A 72 -13.12 5.60 -15.91
C GLY A 72 -14.24 6.56 -15.50
N SER A 73 -15.46 6.35 -16.02
CA SER A 73 -16.65 7.19 -15.76
C SER A 73 -17.25 7.04 -14.34
N ARG A 74 -16.41 7.04 -13.29
CA ARG A 74 -16.89 7.13 -11.90
C ARG A 74 -16.65 8.51 -11.35
N LYS A 75 -17.75 9.19 -11.00
CA LYS A 75 -17.74 10.50 -10.39
C LYS A 75 -17.45 10.37 -8.90
N ILE A 76 -16.38 11.00 -8.43
CA ILE A 76 -16.10 11.13 -6.99
C ILE A 76 -16.97 12.23 -6.40
N CYS A 77 -17.60 11.95 -5.27
CA CYS A 77 -18.34 12.94 -4.49
C CYS A 77 -17.38 13.65 -3.52
N LEU A 78 -17.21 14.96 -3.69
CA LEU A 78 -16.39 15.79 -2.80
C LEU A 78 -17.20 16.26 -1.60
N THR A 79 -16.55 16.34 -0.45
CA THR A 79 -17.08 17.12 0.67
C THR A 79 -17.01 18.61 0.37
N SER A 80 -17.74 19.43 1.14
CA SER A 80 -17.68 20.89 0.99
C SER A 80 -16.25 21.43 1.16
N GLN A 81 -15.49 20.88 2.12
CA GLN A 81 -14.10 21.27 2.38
C GLN A 81 -13.16 20.87 1.24
N GLU A 82 -13.28 19.64 0.72
CA GLU A 82 -12.51 19.18 -0.45
C GLU A 82 -12.81 20.03 -1.69
N GLY A 83 -14.09 20.36 -1.90
CA GLY A 83 -14.51 21.24 -2.99
C GLY A 83 -13.95 22.65 -2.87
N GLU A 84 -13.90 23.21 -1.66
CA GLU A 84 -13.25 24.52 -1.41
C GLU A 84 -11.75 24.45 -1.64
N LEU A 85 -11.08 23.42 -1.10
CA LEU A 85 -9.66 23.17 -1.31
C LEU A 85 -9.34 23.15 -2.81
N PHE A 86 -10.02 22.31 -3.59
CA PHE A 86 -9.73 22.14 -5.02
C PHE A 86 -9.99 23.43 -5.81
N LYS A 87 -11.02 24.19 -5.47
CA LYS A 87 -11.25 25.52 -6.06
C LYS A 87 -10.10 26.48 -5.77
N THR A 88 -9.60 26.51 -4.53
CA THR A 88 -8.44 27.34 -4.16
C THR A 88 -7.20 26.94 -4.96
N LEU A 89 -6.91 25.63 -5.07
CA LEU A 89 -5.72 25.19 -5.82
C LEU A 89 -5.83 25.50 -7.33
N LEU A 90 -7.03 25.38 -7.92
CA LEU A 90 -7.26 25.76 -9.31
C LEU A 90 -7.13 27.28 -9.52
N ALA A 91 -7.62 28.10 -8.57
CA ALA A 91 -7.45 29.55 -8.64
C ALA A 91 -5.97 29.95 -8.62
N VAL A 92 -5.16 29.34 -7.73
CA VAL A 92 -3.70 29.55 -7.68
C VAL A 92 -3.05 29.24 -9.02
N ARG A 93 -3.43 28.11 -9.63
CA ARG A 93 -2.94 27.69 -10.95
C ARG A 93 -3.29 28.72 -12.04
N GLU A 94 -4.54 29.18 -12.07
CA GLU A 94 -5.03 30.14 -13.08
C GLU A 94 -4.40 31.53 -12.94
N GLU A 95 -4.33 32.06 -11.72
CA GLU A 95 -3.74 33.37 -11.41
C GLU A 95 -2.26 33.46 -11.82
N ASN A 96 -1.53 32.37 -11.60
CA ASN A 96 -0.11 32.27 -11.93
C ASN A 96 0.15 31.75 -13.37
N LYS A 97 -0.91 31.53 -14.16
CA LYS A 97 -0.84 31.03 -15.55
C LYS A 97 0.00 29.76 -15.69
N LEU A 98 -0.18 28.83 -14.75
CA LEU A 98 0.57 27.58 -14.72
C LEU A 98 -0.08 26.53 -15.63
N ASP A 99 0.74 25.84 -16.40
CA ASP A 99 0.33 24.64 -17.16
C ASP A 99 0.26 23.38 -16.28
N THR A 100 0.66 23.51 -15.02
CA THR A 100 0.68 22.45 -14.00
C THR A 100 -0.67 21.74 -13.92
N GLN A 101 -0.61 20.41 -13.94
CA GLN A 101 -1.73 19.50 -13.78
C GLN A 101 -1.80 19.01 -12.34
N LEU A 102 -2.82 19.50 -11.62
CA LEU A 102 -3.10 19.10 -10.24
C LEU A 102 -3.86 17.77 -10.17
N ARG A 103 -3.28 16.75 -9.51
CA ARG A 103 -3.91 15.44 -9.32
C ARG A 103 -3.89 15.03 -7.86
N VAL A 104 -5.00 14.55 -7.31
CA VAL A 104 -4.95 13.78 -6.07
C VAL A 104 -4.46 12.37 -6.38
N ALA A 105 -3.49 11.85 -5.65
CA ALA A 105 -2.92 10.54 -5.92
C ALA A 105 -3.23 9.51 -4.82
N GLY A 106 -3.40 8.25 -5.22
CA GLY A 106 -3.31 7.10 -4.34
C GLY A 106 -4.49 6.87 -3.40
N GLY A 107 -4.21 6.86 -2.09
CA GLY A 107 -5.12 6.32 -1.07
C GLY A 107 -6.47 7.02 -1.02
N TRP A 108 -6.46 8.35 -1.15
CA TRP A 108 -7.69 9.15 -1.19
C TRP A 108 -8.61 8.72 -2.34
N VAL A 109 -8.08 8.56 -3.55
CA VAL A 109 -8.87 8.21 -4.75
C VAL A 109 -9.56 6.86 -4.55
N ARG A 110 -8.80 5.85 -4.10
CA ARG A 110 -9.33 4.52 -3.77
C ARG A 110 -10.45 4.59 -2.73
N ASP A 111 -10.21 5.31 -1.64
CA ASP A 111 -11.15 5.34 -0.51
C ASP A 111 -12.44 6.06 -0.89
N LYS A 112 -12.37 7.18 -1.63
CA LYS A 112 -13.56 7.86 -2.16
C LYS A 112 -14.35 6.97 -3.11
N LEU A 113 -13.68 6.23 -3.99
CA LEU A 113 -14.33 5.28 -4.90
C LEU A 113 -14.97 4.09 -4.18
N LEU A 114 -14.48 3.74 -2.98
CA LEU A 114 -15.10 2.76 -2.09
C LEU A 114 -16.18 3.35 -1.18
N GLY A 115 -16.52 4.63 -1.34
CA GLY A 115 -17.51 5.32 -0.51
C GLY A 115 -17.04 5.59 0.92
N ARG A 116 -15.72 5.75 1.13
CA ARG A 116 -15.09 6.04 2.41
C ARG A 116 -14.47 7.44 2.37
N GLU A 117 -14.48 8.13 3.50
CA GLU A 117 -13.75 9.39 3.64
C GLU A 117 -12.27 9.13 3.90
N SER A 118 -11.43 10.05 3.39
CA SER A 118 -9.98 10.06 3.60
C SER A 118 -9.52 11.48 3.85
N ASN A 119 -8.69 11.66 4.87
CA ASN A 119 -8.09 12.96 5.22
C ASN A 119 -6.67 13.12 4.69
N ASP A 120 -6.13 12.08 4.03
CA ASP A 120 -4.77 12.02 3.52
C ASP A 120 -4.78 12.42 2.05
N ILE A 121 -4.51 13.69 1.75
CA ILE A 121 -4.62 14.28 0.41
C ILE A 121 -3.22 14.59 -0.13
N ASP A 122 -2.74 13.71 -1.01
CA ASP A 122 -1.51 13.89 -1.78
C ASP A 122 -1.81 14.57 -3.12
N ILE A 123 -1.41 15.84 -3.29
CA ILE A 123 -1.50 16.56 -4.56
C ILE A 123 -0.21 16.37 -5.35
N ALA A 124 -0.29 15.56 -6.41
CA ALA A 124 0.78 15.33 -7.36
C ALA A 124 0.86 16.45 -8.42
N LEU A 125 2.06 16.98 -8.59
CA LEU A 125 2.44 18.05 -9.53
C LEU A 125 3.40 17.50 -10.60
N ASN A 126 3.19 17.89 -11.86
CA ASN A 126 3.95 17.37 -13.01
C ASN A 126 5.21 18.17 -13.36
N ASP A 127 5.27 19.47 -13.08
CA ASP A 127 6.29 20.36 -13.62
C ASP A 127 6.94 21.32 -12.60
N MET A 128 6.54 21.27 -11.33
CA MET A 128 7.08 22.14 -10.29
C MET A 128 7.16 21.47 -8.92
N THR A 129 8.06 21.93 -8.05
CA THR A 129 8.25 21.35 -6.70
C THR A 129 7.08 21.64 -5.77
N GLY A 130 6.90 20.77 -4.77
CA GLY A 130 5.84 20.94 -3.79
C GLY A 130 5.97 22.24 -2.99
N ILE A 131 7.21 22.63 -2.63
CA ILE A 131 7.48 23.89 -1.93
C ILE A 131 7.07 25.09 -2.77
N ALA A 132 7.52 25.16 -4.03
CA ALA A 132 7.22 26.30 -4.89
C ALA A 132 5.71 26.49 -5.07
N PHE A 133 4.96 25.40 -5.23
CA PHE A 133 3.50 25.49 -5.32
C PHE A 133 2.86 25.89 -3.98
N ALA A 134 3.33 25.35 -2.86
CA ALA A 134 2.83 25.71 -1.53
C ALA A 134 3.05 27.21 -1.19
N GLU A 135 4.16 27.80 -1.66
CA GLU A 135 4.42 29.24 -1.54
C GLU A 135 3.37 30.05 -2.32
N LEU A 136 3.08 29.67 -3.57
CA LEU A 136 2.03 30.32 -4.37
C LEU A 136 0.64 30.20 -3.73
N VAL A 137 0.34 29.06 -3.10
CA VAL A 137 -0.90 28.87 -2.34
C VAL A 137 -0.99 29.88 -1.19
N ASN A 138 0.10 30.07 -0.42
CA ASN A 138 0.13 31.05 0.66
C ASN A 138 0.01 32.49 0.14
N GLU A 139 0.62 32.82 -1.00
CA GLU A 139 0.49 34.13 -1.63
C GLU A 139 -0.95 34.43 -2.03
N HIS A 140 -1.64 33.47 -2.64
CA HIS A 140 -3.06 33.57 -2.97
C HIS A 140 -3.91 33.75 -1.70
N LEU A 141 -3.72 32.90 -0.68
CA LEU A 141 -4.47 32.98 0.59
C LEU A 141 -4.31 34.36 1.24
N LYS A 142 -3.08 34.90 1.25
CA LYS A 142 -2.80 36.25 1.74
C LYS A 142 -3.53 37.31 0.91
N GLY A 143 -3.53 37.18 -0.41
CA GLY A 143 -4.22 38.09 -1.33
C GLY A 143 -5.73 38.15 -1.12
N VAL A 144 -6.36 37.03 -0.78
CA VAL A 144 -7.80 36.95 -0.48
C VAL A 144 -8.15 37.15 1.00
N GLY A 145 -7.16 37.53 1.83
CA GLY A 145 -7.36 37.82 3.25
C GLY A 145 -7.65 36.59 4.13
N LYS A 146 -7.27 35.39 3.66
CA LYS A 146 -7.35 34.15 4.44
C LYS A 146 -6.07 33.91 5.24
N GLU A 147 -6.15 33.07 6.27
CA GLU A 147 -4.99 32.68 7.07
C GLU A 147 -3.96 31.94 6.21
N ILE A 148 -2.70 32.32 6.35
CA ILE A 148 -1.56 31.60 5.77
C ILE A 148 -1.11 30.51 6.72
N HIS A 149 -0.58 29.41 6.18
CA HIS A 149 -0.13 28.29 6.98
C HIS A 149 1.36 28.04 6.80
N ARG A 150 2.01 27.58 7.89
CA ARG A 150 3.42 27.21 7.84
C ARG A 150 3.60 26.02 6.90
N ILE A 151 4.53 26.16 5.96
CA ILE A 151 4.92 25.07 5.07
C ILE A 151 5.88 24.14 5.82
N GLY A 152 5.45 22.90 6.02
CA GLY A 152 6.28 21.80 6.48
C GLY A 152 7.12 21.29 5.32
N VAL A 153 8.39 21.69 5.28
CA VAL A 153 9.31 21.25 4.23
C VAL A 153 9.97 19.93 4.63
N VAL A 154 9.77 18.89 3.82
CA VAL A 154 10.59 17.68 3.88
C VAL A 154 11.68 17.84 2.82
N LYS A 155 12.86 18.31 3.26
CA LYS A 155 13.98 18.55 2.35
C LYS A 155 14.44 17.25 1.71
N ALA A 156 14.68 17.30 0.40
CA ALA A 156 15.22 16.18 -0.34
C ALA A 156 16.58 15.78 0.26
N ASN A 157 16.77 14.48 0.54
CA ASN A 157 18.05 13.99 1.02
C ASN A 157 19.04 14.04 -0.17
N PRO A 158 20.17 14.79 -0.10
CA PRO A 158 21.02 15.06 -1.27
C PRO A 158 21.59 13.81 -1.95
N GLU A 159 21.76 12.71 -1.21
CA GLU A 159 22.21 11.42 -1.73
C GLU A 159 21.12 10.66 -2.52
N GLN A 160 19.85 10.97 -2.27
CA GLN A 160 18.70 10.26 -2.81
C GLN A 160 18.00 11.07 -3.91
N SER A 161 18.01 12.40 -3.78
CA SER A 161 17.45 13.36 -4.74
C SER A 161 17.88 14.79 -4.41
N LYS A 162 18.37 15.52 -5.41
CA LYS A 162 18.70 16.95 -5.26
C LYS A 162 17.51 17.90 -5.54
N HIS A 163 16.38 17.39 -6.07
CA HIS A 163 15.32 18.24 -6.64
C HIS A 163 13.87 17.80 -6.34
N LEU A 164 13.65 16.93 -5.35
CA LEU A 164 12.30 16.41 -5.02
C LEU A 164 11.88 16.81 -3.60
N GLU A 165 11.69 18.11 -3.44
CA GLU A 165 11.19 18.68 -2.20
C GLU A 165 9.67 18.60 -2.15
N THR A 166 9.15 17.93 -1.12
CA THR A 166 7.71 17.87 -0.85
C THR A 166 7.35 18.88 0.22
N ALA A 167 6.12 19.38 0.15
CA ALA A 167 5.62 20.37 1.10
C ALA A 167 4.30 19.89 1.70
N ALA A 168 4.20 19.93 3.02
CA ALA A 168 2.97 19.70 3.75
C ALA A 168 2.42 21.03 4.27
N MET A 169 1.15 21.32 4.07
CA MET A 169 0.51 22.48 4.71
C MET A 169 -0.99 22.26 4.91
N THR A 170 -1.60 23.06 5.77
CA THR A 170 -3.05 23.09 5.92
C THR A 170 -3.65 24.07 4.93
N VAL A 171 -4.70 23.66 4.21
CA VAL A 171 -5.47 24.54 3.31
C VAL A 171 -6.96 24.20 3.49
N SER A 172 -7.79 25.21 3.73
CA SER A 172 -9.24 25.03 3.97
C SER A 172 -9.56 24.01 5.09
N GLY A 173 -8.70 23.94 6.11
CA GLY A 173 -8.84 23.02 7.25
C GLY A 173 -8.39 21.59 6.98
N LEU A 174 -7.88 21.28 5.78
CA LEU A 174 -7.38 19.96 5.41
C LEU A 174 -5.84 19.97 5.35
N MET A 175 -5.22 18.89 5.82
CA MET A 175 -3.78 18.68 5.64
C MET A 175 -3.53 18.17 4.23
N VAL A 176 -2.63 18.83 3.50
CA VAL A 176 -2.36 18.56 2.09
C VAL A 176 -0.86 18.44 1.89
N ASP A 177 -0.46 17.36 1.23
CA ASP A 177 0.91 17.09 0.83
C ASP A 177 1.07 17.38 -0.67
N PHE A 178 1.87 18.38 -1.02
CA PHE A 178 2.28 18.66 -2.38
C PHE A 178 3.51 17.84 -2.73
N VAL A 179 3.34 16.94 -3.69
CA VAL A 179 4.34 15.97 -4.10
C VAL A 179 4.59 16.06 -5.60
N ASN A 180 5.81 15.73 -6.01
CA ASN A 180 6.12 15.59 -7.42
C ASN A 180 5.74 14.21 -7.94
N LEU A 181 5.38 14.16 -9.23
CA LEU A 181 5.41 12.91 -9.98
C LEU A 181 6.87 12.44 -10.10
N ARG A 182 7.08 11.17 -9.76
CA ARG A 182 8.43 10.61 -9.63
C ARG A 182 8.59 9.38 -10.48
N SER A 183 9.78 9.23 -11.05
CA SER A 183 10.31 7.96 -11.52
C SER A 183 11.39 7.49 -10.55
N GLU A 184 11.40 6.18 -10.25
CA GLU A 184 12.33 5.56 -9.31
C GLU A 184 13.14 4.49 -10.05
N GLU A 185 14.46 4.59 -9.97
CA GLU A 185 15.41 3.59 -10.46
C GLU A 185 16.07 2.91 -9.25
N TYR A 186 15.82 1.61 -9.10
CA TYR A 186 16.40 0.80 -8.02
C TYR A 186 17.70 0.15 -8.48
N ASP A 187 18.72 0.24 -7.63
CA ASP A 187 19.94 -0.55 -7.76
C ASP A 187 19.76 -1.89 -7.02
N SER A 188 20.41 -2.96 -7.49
CA SER A 188 20.29 -4.29 -6.87
C SER A 188 20.75 -4.28 -5.41
N ASP A 189 21.71 -3.40 -5.10
CA ASP A 189 22.44 -3.38 -3.83
C ASP A 189 21.91 -2.31 -2.86
N SER A 190 21.05 -1.40 -3.32
CA SER A 190 20.49 -0.32 -2.51
C SER A 190 18.96 -0.39 -2.45
N ARG A 191 18.43 -0.28 -1.24
CA ARG A 191 16.98 -0.18 -0.98
C ARG A 191 16.42 1.22 -1.26
N ILE A 192 17.30 2.20 -1.44
CA ILE A 192 16.93 3.59 -1.70
C ILE A 192 17.11 3.84 -3.19
N PRO A 193 16.02 4.07 -3.95
CA PRO A 193 16.11 4.32 -5.38
C PRO A 193 16.68 5.72 -5.65
N LEU A 194 17.28 5.88 -6.83
CA LEU A 194 17.50 7.19 -7.41
C LEU A 194 16.15 7.73 -7.91
N VAL A 195 15.77 8.92 -7.47
CA VAL A 195 14.46 9.50 -7.82
C VAL A 195 14.62 10.70 -8.75
N ARG A 196 13.78 10.75 -9.79
CA ARG A 196 13.74 11.81 -10.81
C ARG A 196 12.32 12.30 -11.04
N PHE A 197 12.15 13.44 -11.69
CA PHE A 197 10.84 13.84 -12.23
C PHE A 197 10.33 12.76 -13.18
N GLY A 198 9.07 12.36 -13.01
CA GLY A 198 8.44 11.31 -13.79
C GLY A 198 7.11 11.74 -14.40
N THR A 199 6.58 10.89 -15.26
CA THR A 199 5.22 11.01 -15.79
C THR A 199 4.21 10.41 -14.80
N PRO A 200 2.89 10.66 -14.96
CA PRO A 200 1.87 9.98 -14.16
C PRO A 200 1.97 8.45 -14.25
N THR A 201 2.34 7.93 -15.42
CA THR A 201 2.57 6.50 -15.63
C THR A 201 3.77 5.99 -14.84
N ASP A 202 4.88 6.72 -14.81
CA ASP A 202 6.05 6.34 -14.01
C ASP A 202 5.71 6.31 -12.51
N ASP A 203 4.97 7.32 -12.04
CA ASP A 203 4.53 7.41 -10.65
C ASP A 203 3.53 6.29 -10.30
N ALA A 204 2.62 5.96 -11.22
CA ALA A 204 1.68 4.85 -11.07
C ALA A 204 2.40 3.50 -10.97
N CYS A 205 3.41 3.28 -11.83
CA CYS A 205 4.14 2.01 -11.94
C CYS A 205 5.10 1.76 -10.78
N ARG A 206 5.65 2.82 -10.15
CA ARG A 206 6.50 2.66 -8.96
C ARG A 206 5.71 2.36 -7.69
N ARG A 207 4.38 2.59 -7.65
CA ARG A 207 3.53 2.35 -6.47
C ARG A 207 3.33 0.86 -6.20
N ASP A 208 2.77 0.55 -5.03
CA ASP A 208 2.66 -0.82 -4.56
C ASP A 208 1.57 -1.62 -5.28
N PHE A 209 0.36 -1.08 -5.40
CA PHE A 209 -0.79 -1.78 -5.99
C PHE A 209 -1.57 -0.90 -6.96
N THR A 210 -2.16 -1.50 -7.99
CA THR A 210 -2.96 -0.83 -9.03
C THR A 210 -4.08 0.03 -8.44
N VAL A 211 -4.79 -0.49 -7.43
CA VAL A 211 -5.84 0.24 -6.69
C VAL A 211 -5.31 1.45 -5.89
N ASN A 212 -4.01 1.51 -5.61
CA ASN A 212 -3.33 2.63 -4.96
C ASN A 212 -2.57 3.52 -5.95
N SER A 213 -2.65 3.22 -7.24
CA SER A 213 -2.02 3.95 -8.35
C SER A 213 -3.02 4.76 -9.16
N LEU A 214 -4.24 4.92 -8.66
CA LEU A 214 -5.27 5.77 -9.25
C LEU A 214 -5.00 7.24 -8.95
N PHE A 215 -5.34 8.09 -9.91
CA PHE A 215 -5.27 9.54 -9.79
C PHE A 215 -6.65 10.14 -9.99
N TYR A 216 -6.92 11.25 -9.31
CA TYR A 216 -8.06 12.10 -9.58
C TYR A 216 -7.55 13.44 -10.09
N ASN A 217 -7.79 13.72 -11.36
CA ASN A 217 -7.39 14.96 -11.99
C ASN A 217 -8.36 16.06 -11.57
N ILE A 218 -7.88 17.01 -10.76
CA ILE A 218 -8.72 18.09 -10.23
C ILE A 218 -9.12 19.06 -11.35
N ASN A 219 -8.28 19.19 -12.38
CA ASN A 219 -8.51 20.08 -13.52
C ASN A 219 -9.70 19.60 -14.37
N THR A 220 -9.82 18.29 -14.58
CA THR A 220 -10.91 17.70 -15.39
C THR A 220 -12.03 17.10 -14.55
N SER A 221 -11.83 16.93 -13.25
CA SER A 221 -12.72 16.18 -12.35
C SER A 221 -12.94 14.72 -12.74
N GLU A 222 -11.89 14.08 -13.27
CA GLU A 222 -11.93 12.69 -13.76
C GLU A 222 -10.94 11.80 -13.00
N VAL A 223 -11.29 10.51 -12.89
CA VAL A 223 -10.38 9.48 -12.40
C VAL A 223 -9.54 8.96 -13.57
N GLU A 224 -8.22 8.97 -13.38
CA GLU A 224 -7.24 8.50 -14.33
C GLU A 224 -6.58 7.22 -13.81
N ASP A 225 -6.57 6.18 -14.63
CA ASP A 225 -5.88 4.91 -14.36
C ASP A 225 -4.76 4.69 -15.38
N PHE A 226 -3.53 5.07 -14.99
CA PHE A 226 -2.34 4.89 -15.83
C PHE A 226 -1.80 3.45 -15.79
N THR A 227 -2.29 2.60 -14.89
CA THR A 227 -1.94 1.16 -14.85
C THR A 227 -2.82 0.33 -15.80
N GLY A 228 -3.97 0.88 -16.20
CA GLY A 228 -4.99 0.22 -17.00
C GLY A 228 -5.78 -0.87 -16.28
N ASN A 229 -5.45 -1.19 -15.03
CA ASN A 229 -6.11 -2.24 -14.25
C ASN A 229 -6.66 -1.77 -12.90
N GLY A 230 -6.25 -0.62 -12.37
CA GLY A 230 -6.65 -0.13 -11.06
C GLY A 230 -8.16 -0.01 -10.87
N MET A 231 -8.88 0.51 -11.87
CA MET A 231 -10.35 0.61 -11.78
C MET A 231 -11.02 -0.76 -11.79
N LYS A 232 -10.56 -1.65 -12.67
CA LYS A 232 -11.05 -3.03 -12.77
C LYS A 232 -10.76 -3.83 -11.49
N ASP A 233 -9.55 -3.71 -10.97
CA ASP A 233 -9.12 -4.41 -9.76
C ASP A 233 -9.86 -3.89 -8.53
N LEU A 234 -10.23 -2.60 -8.49
CA LEU A 234 -11.08 -2.06 -7.44
C LEU A 234 -12.48 -2.69 -7.47
N ASP A 235 -13.05 -2.87 -8.67
CA ASP A 235 -14.36 -3.49 -8.89
C ASP A 235 -14.38 -4.98 -8.56
N GLU A 236 -13.34 -5.69 -8.98
CA GLU A 236 -13.14 -7.11 -8.70
C GLU A 236 -12.65 -7.37 -7.28
N LYS A 237 -12.42 -6.32 -6.47
CA LYS A 237 -11.83 -6.41 -5.13
C LYS A 237 -10.55 -7.24 -5.13
N ARG A 238 -9.61 -6.86 -6.00
CA ARG A 238 -8.36 -7.56 -6.26
C ARG A 238 -7.17 -6.65 -5.93
N ILE A 239 -6.17 -7.23 -5.27
CA ILE A 239 -4.86 -6.59 -5.06
C ILE A 239 -3.92 -7.12 -6.13
N ARG A 240 -3.46 -6.22 -7.01
CA ARG A 240 -2.48 -6.49 -8.07
C ARG A 240 -1.40 -5.42 -8.05
N THR A 241 -0.17 -5.77 -8.40
CA THR A 241 0.94 -4.82 -8.56
C THR A 241 0.90 -4.18 -9.97
N PRO A 242 1.28 -2.91 -10.14
CA PRO A 242 1.33 -2.28 -11.47
C PRO A 242 2.33 -2.92 -12.43
N LEU A 243 3.46 -3.39 -11.89
CA LEU A 243 4.50 -4.14 -12.58
C LEU A 243 4.46 -5.62 -12.18
N PRO A 244 5.18 -6.52 -12.87
CA PRO A 244 5.25 -7.93 -12.49
C PRO A 244 5.63 -8.11 -11.00
N PRO A 245 4.88 -8.90 -10.21
CA PRO A 245 5.08 -8.98 -8.76
C PRO A 245 6.50 -9.31 -8.31
N ILE A 246 7.20 -10.18 -9.05
CA ILE A 246 8.60 -10.53 -8.78
C ILE A 246 9.48 -9.28 -8.77
N LYS A 247 9.38 -8.44 -9.82
CA LYS A 247 10.14 -7.20 -9.90
C LYS A 247 9.75 -6.24 -8.78
N THR A 248 8.45 -6.05 -8.56
CA THR A 248 7.95 -5.17 -7.50
C THR A 248 8.43 -5.57 -6.10
N PHE A 249 8.53 -6.87 -5.83
CA PHE A 249 9.01 -7.39 -4.56
C PHE A 249 10.54 -7.46 -4.46
N GLN A 250 11.27 -7.54 -5.58
CA GLN A 250 12.73 -7.34 -5.59
C GLN A 250 13.11 -5.90 -5.24
N ASP A 251 12.36 -4.93 -5.80
CA ASP A 251 12.57 -3.49 -5.58
C ASP A 251 12.25 -3.09 -4.11
N ASP A 252 11.10 -3.53 -3.59
CA ASP A 252 10.75 -3.36 -2.16
C ASP A 252 10.02 -4.58 -1.60
N PRO A 253 10.75 -5.53 -0.98
CA PRO A 253 10.14 -6.73 -0.41
C PRO A 253 9.06 -6.48 0.65
N LEU A 254 9.06 -5.29 1.29
CA LEU A 254 8.01 -4.95 2.26
C LEU A 254 6.61 -4.93 1.63
N ARG A 255 6.52 -4.74 0.30
CA ARG A 255 5.25 -4.78 -0.44
C ARG A 255 4.54 -6.13 -0.34
N MET A 256 5.24 -7.22 -0.08
CA MET A 256 4.63 -8.53 0.20
C MET A 256 3.72 -8.47 1.44
N LEU A 257 4.24 -7.91 2.54
CA LEU A 257 3.50 -7.73 3.78
C LEU A 257 2.37 -6.72 3.59
N ARG A 258 2.63 -5.63 2.85
CA ARG A 258 1.58 -4.65 2.50
C ARG A 258 0.44 -5.29 1.72
N ALA A 259 0.72 -6.22 0.80
CA ALA A 259 -0.30 -6.91 0.00
C ALA A 259 -1.26 -7.68 0.89
N ILE A 260 -0.73 -8.46 1.83
CA ILE A 260 -1.53 -9.20 2.82
C ILE A 260 -2.32 -8.26 3.73
N ARG A 261 -1.70 -7.16 4.18
CA ARG A 261 -2.40 -6.15 4.99
C ARG A 261 -3.57 -5.55 4.22
N PHE A 262 -3.36 -5.13 2.98
CA PHE A 262 -4.40 -4.48 2.18
C PHE A 262 -5.51 -5.45 1.79
N ALA A 263 -5.17 -6.67 1.38
CA ALA A 263 -6.12 -7.75 1.15
C ALA A 263 -7.00 -7.97 2.39
N SER A 264 -6.41 -8.03 3.57
CA SER A 264 -7.16 -8.24 4.82
C SER A 264 -7.99 -7.02 5.24
N ARG A 265 -7.43 -5.81 5.16
CA ARG A 265 -8.08 -4.55 5.53
C ARG A 265 -9.29 -4.24 4.66
N PHE A 266 -9.18 -4.48 3.35
CA PHE A 266 -10.25 -4.17 2.39
C PHE A 266 -11.11 -5.40 2.04
N GLN A 267 -10.74 -6.58 2.54
CA GLN A 267 -11.36 -7.87 2.18
C GLN A 267 -11.29 -8.12 0.68
N PHE A 268 -10.12 -7.84 0.10
CA PHE A 268 -9.81 -8.07 -1.31
C PHE A 268 -9.05 -9.39 -1.45
N SER A 269 -9.15 -10.00 -2.62
CA SER A 269 -8.35 -11.16 -3.00
C SER A 269 -6.97 -10.73 -3.51
N LEU A 270 -5.95 -11.57 -3.29
CA LEU A 270 -4.65 -11.38 -3.92
C LEU A 270 -4.70 -11.90 -5.35
N ASP A 271 -4.09 -11.18 -6.29
CA ASP A 271 -3.88 -11.67 -7.64
C ASP A 271 -3.03 -12.96 -7.65
N GLU A 272 -3.28 -13.85 -8.60
CA GLU A 272 -2.59 -15.14 -8.70
C GLU A 272 -1.09 -14.98 -8.89
N GLU A 273 -0.64 -13.96 -9.62
CA GLU A 273 0.79 -13.71 -9.79
C GLU A 273 1.45 -13.25 -8.49
N ILE A 274 0.73 -12.48 -7.66
CA ILE A 274 1.21 -12.14 -6.31
C ILE A 274 1.33 -13.42 -5.49
N MET A 275 0.30 -14.27 -5.47
CA MET A 275 0.33 -15.52 -4.70
C MET A 275 1.48 -16.45 -5.12
N ARG A 276 1.84 -16.48 -6.40
CA ARG A 276 3.03 -17.19 -6.88
C ARG A 276 4.31 -16.53 -6.38
N ALA A 277 4.44 -15.22 -6.56
CA ALA A 277 5.62 -14.47 -6.14
C ALA A 277 5.89 -14.51 -4.63
N LEU A 278 4.84 -14.62 -3.80
CA LEU A 278 4.98 -14.79 -2.35
C LEU A 278 5.68 -16.09 -1.95
N LYS A 279 5.71 -17.10 -2.83
CA LYS A 279 6.32 -18.42 -2.58
C LYS A 279 7.71 -18.55 -3.17
N GLU A 280 8.19 -17.55 -3.91
CA GLU A 280 9.50 -17.61 -4.55
C GLU A 280 10.63 -17.44 -3.51
N PRO A 281 11.58 -18.40 -3.42
CA PRO A 281 12.63 -18.38 -2.42
C PRO A 281 13.48 -17.11 -2.42
N GLU A 282 13.80 -16.59 -3.61
CA GLU A 282 14.60 -15.37 -3.77
C GLU A 282 13.91 -14.16 -3.14
N ILE A 283 12.59 -14.05 -3.32
CA ILE A 283 11.78 -12.95 -2.80
C ILE A 283 11.66 -13.04 -1.28
N LEU A 284 11.45 -14.26 -0.75
CA LEU A 284 11.42 -14.52 0.69
C LEU A 284 12.77 -14.16 1.35
N GLU A 285 13.88 -14.45 0.68
CA GLU A 285 15.21 -14.10 1.18
C GLU A 285 15.47 -12.59 1.11
N ALA A 286 15.02 -11.92 0.05
CA ALA A 286 15.06 -10.47 -0.05
C ALA A 286 14.28 -9.79 1.09
N LEU A 287 13.11 -10.32 1.47
CA LEU A 287 12.34 -9.82 2.62
C LEU A 287 13.11 -9.94 3.95
N LYS A 288 13.87 -11.02 4.14
CA LYS A 288 14.67 -11.22 5.36
C LYS A 288 15.89 -10.31 5.43
N THR A 289 16.53 -10.07 4.29
CA THR A 289 17.86 -9.45 4.22
C THR A 289 17.80 -7.94 3.94
N LYS A 290 16.90 -7.49 3.05
CA LYS A 290 16.83 -6.09 2.62
C LYS A 290 15.94 -5.21 3.49
N ILE A 291 15.09 -5.79 4.36
CA ILE A 291 14.12 -5.04 5.18
C ILE A 291 14.46 -5.14 6.66
N SER A 292 14.58 -3.99 7.32
CA SER A 292 14.81 -3.96 8.77
C SER A 292 13.64 -4.56 9.56
N ARG A 293 13.97 -5.18 10.70
CA ARG A 293 12.99 -5.78 11.61
C ARG A 293 11.95 -4.78 12.12
N GLU A 294 12.36 -3.54 12.35
CA GLU A 294 11.46 -2.46 12.77
C GLU A 294 10.36 -2.23 11.74
N ARG A 295 10.70 -2.16 10.45
CA ARG A 295 9.71 -1.94 9.38
C ARG A 295 8.76 -3.11 9.21
N VAL A 296 9.27 -4.34 9.34
CA VAL A 296 8.43 -5.55 9.38
C VAL A 296 7.46 -5.48 10.57
N GLY A 297 7.96 -5.12 11.75
CA GLY A 297 7.16 -4.97 12.97
C GLY A 297 6.06 -3.91 12.86
N LEU A 298 6.37 -2.73 12.29
CA LEU A 298 5.38 -1.69 12.05
C LEU A 298 4.28 -2.15 11.10
N GLU A 299 4.65 -2.88 10.04
CA GLU A 299 3.67 -3.38 9.07
C GLU A 299 2.78 -4.45 9.69
N PHE A 300 3.36 -5.36 10.49
CA PHE A 300 2.60 -6.35 11.25
C PHE A 300 1.67 -5.72 12.29
N GLN A 301 2.13 -4.69 13.02
CA GLN A 301 1.29 -3.96 13.97
C GLN A 301 0.07 -3.34 13.27
N LYS A 302 0.25 -2.77 12.07
CA LYS A 302 -0.86 -2.26 11.25
C LYS A 302 -1.81 -3.36 10.78
N MET A 303 -1.34 -4.58 10.57
CA MET A 303 -2.21 -5.73 10.25
C MET A 303 -3.07 -6.12 11.46
N ILE A 304 -2.46 -6.25 12.64
CA ILE A 304 -3.16 -6.67 13.87
C ILE A 304 -4.12 -5.58 14.38
N ALA A 305 -3.79 -4.31 14.17
CA ALA A 305 -4.70 -3.20 14.48
C ALA A 305 -5.89 -3.07 13.51
N SER A 306 -5.92 -3.85 12.42
CA SER A 306 -7.02 -3.81 11.45
C SER A 306 -8.24 -4.60 11.94
N SER A 307 -9.41 -4.29 11.39
CA SER A 307 -10.68 -4.98 11.72
C SER A 307 -10.68 -6.47 11.35
N ASN A 308 -9.71 -6.96 10.59
CA ASN A 308 -9.62 -8.35 10.16
C ASN A 308 -8.22 -8.95 10.42
N ALA A 309 -7.70 -8.74 11.63
CA ALA A 309 -6.41 -9.24 12.07
C ALA A 309 -6.26 -10.76 11.90
N LEU A 310 -7.30 -11.53 12.24
CA LEU A 310 -7.28 -12.99 12.12
C LEU A 310 -7.05 -13.46 10.68
N HIS A 311 -7.70 -12.82 9.71
CA HIS A 311 -7.46 -13.12 8.30
C HIS A 311 -6.02 -12.81 7.90
N ALA A 312 -5.48 -11.66 8.31
CA ALA A 312 -4.10 -11.30 8.01
C ALA A 312 -3.11 -12.35 8.56
N VAL A 313 -3.29 -12.79 9.80
CA VAL A 313 -2.42 -13.84 10.40
C VAL A 313 -2.57 -15.17 9.68
N LYS A 314 -3.79 -15.57 9.30
CA LYS A 314 -4.01 -16.78 8.49
C LYS A 314 -3.30 -16.71 7.13
N GLU A 315 -3.37 -15.56 6.45
CA GLU A 315 -2.68 -15.38 5.17
C GLU A 315 -1.16 -15.37 5.33
N LEU A 316 -0.61 -14.81 6.42
CA LEU A 316 0.82 -14.93 6.72
C LEU A 316 1.24 -16.39 6.93
N GLY A 317 0.43 -17.19 7.62
CA GLY A 317 0.68 -18.61 7.85
C GLY A 317 0.64 -19.42 6.55
N LYS A 318 -0.40 -19.24 5.72
CA LYS A 318 -0.56 -19.96 4.43
C LYS A 318 0.56 -19.71 3.43
N ASN A 319 1.26 -18.58 3.54
CA ASN A 319 2.33 -18.18 2.64
C ASN A 319 3.72 -18.32 3.30
N ASP A 320 3.85 -19.02 4.42
CA ASP A 320 5.11 -19.25 5.16
C ASP A 320 5.84 -17.96 5.60
N LEU A 321 5.13 -16.83 5.60
CA LEU A 321 5.67 -15.52 5.98
C LEU A 321 5.67 -15.32 7.49
N LEU A 322 4.88 -16.10 8.25
CA LEU A 322 4.79 -15.95 9.69
C LEU A 322 6.15 -16.15 10.38
N ARG A 323 6.97 -17.10 9.91
CA ARG A 323 8.32 -17.34 10.45
C ARG A 323 9.29 -16.20 10.16
N ILE A 324 9.10 -15.51 9.04
CA ILE A 324 9.88 -14.33 8.68
C ILE A 324 9.45 -13.15 9.55
N VAL A 325 8.15 -12.92 9.72
CA VAL A 325 7.61 -11.81 10.50
C VAL A 325 7.90 -12.00 12.00
N MET A 326 7.60 -13.18 12.53
CA MET A 326 7.74 -13.55 13.95
C MET A 326 9.05 -14.30 14.21
N ARG A 327 10.18 -13.79 13.68
CA ARG A 327 11.49 -14.38 13.94
C ARG A 327 11.84 -14.25 15.42
N TYR A 328 12.19 -15.38 16.01
CA TYR A 328 12.70 -15.44 17.37
C TYR A 328 14.07 -14.74 17.46
N PRO A 329 14.32 -13.88 18.46
CA PRO A 329 15.65 -13.31 18.65
C PRO A 329 16.57 -14.42 19.14
N THR A 330 17.57 -14.77 18.33
CA THR A 330 18.55 -15.82 18.66
C THR A 330 19.66 -15.31 19.57
N ASP A 331 19.82 -14.00 19.70
CA ASP A 331 20.98 -13.40 20.36
C ASP A 331 20.60 -12.83 21.73
N GLY A 332 21.21 -13.36 22.81
CA GLY A 332 21.16 -12.78 24.16
C GLY A 332 19.85 -12.99 24.94
N LEU A 333 19.02 -13.96 24.54
CA LEU A 333 17.75 -14.26 25.21
C LEU A 333 17.78 -15.51 26.09
N GLU A 334 18.86 -16.30 26.07
CA GLU A 334 19.02 -17.50 26.92
C GLU A 334 18.74 -17.20 28.40
N ASP A 335 19.03 -15.99 28.89
CA ASP A 335 18.76 -15.58 30.27
C ASP A 335 17.32 -15.08 30.56
N ARG A 336 16.45 -14.92 29.54
CA ARG A 336 15.09 -14.35 29.69
C ARG A 336 13.94 -15.25 29.20
N ILE A 337 14.25 -16.39 28.57
CA ILE A 337 13.27 -17.31 27.96
C ILE A 337 12.62 -18.26 28.98
N ASP A 338 13.14 -18.36 30.19
CA ASP A 338 12.70 -19.36 31.15
C ASP A 338 11.34 -19.10 31.83
N SER A 339 10.62 -18.04 31.44
CA SER A 339 9.23 -17.88 31.88
C SER A 339 8.32 -18.92 31.21
N LEU A 340 7.44 -19.53 32.01
CA LEU A 340 6.46 -20.53 31.57
C LEU A 340 5.61 -20.03 30.38
N GLU A 341 5.30 -18.73 30.36
CA GLU A 341 4.56 -18.06 29.27
C GLU A 341 5.32 -18.08 27.95
N THR A 342 6.64 -17.88 27.96
CA THR A 342 7.46 -17.89 26.74
C THR A 342 7.54 -19.30 26.17
N LYS A 343 7.65 -20.32 27.02
CA LYS A 343 7.63 -21.74 26.62
C LYS A 343 6.27 -22.14 26.00
N GLN A 344 5.17 -21.65 26.55
CA GLN A 344 3.83 -21.87 26.00
C GLN A 344 3.64 -21.18 24.64
N CYS A 345 4.15 -19.96 24.47
CA CYS A 345 4.10 -19.27 23.17
C CYS A 345 4.93 -19.96 22.09
N ILE A 346 6.12 -20.50 22.42
CA ILE A 346 6.95 -21.25 21.47
C ILE A 346 6.27 -22.56 21.08
N ALA A 347 5.78 -23.34 22.06
CA ALA A 347 5.06 -24.59 21.80
C ALA A 347 3.81 -24.39 20.91
N ALA A 348 3.14 -23.24 21.01
CA ALA A 348 1.99 -22.89 20.18
C ALA A 348 2.37 -22.38 18.77
N LEU A 349 3.62 -21.98 18.54
CA LEU A 349 4.11 -21.58 17.21
C LEU A 349 4.67 -22.77 16.41
N ASP A 350 5.14 -23.81 17.08
CA ASP A 350 5.69 -25.02 16.47
C ASP A 350 4.64 -26.11 16.18
N ALA A 351 3.44 -25.99 16.74
CA ALA A 351 2.27 -26.85 16.48
C ALA A 351 1.40 -26.30 15.34
#